data_AF-A0A838KWS4-F1
#
_entry.id   AF-A0A838KWS4-F1
#
_cell.length_a   1.000
_cell.length_b   1.000
_cell.length_c   1.000
_cell.angle_alpha   90.00
_cell.angle_beta   90.00
_cell.angle_gamma   90.00
#
_symmetry.space_group_name_H-M   'P 1'
#
loop_
_entity.id
_entity.type
_entity.pdbx_description
1 polymer ?
#
loop_
_entity_poly.entity_id
_entity_poly.type
_entity_poly.pdbx_seq_one_letter_code
_entity_poly.pdbx_strand_id
1 'polypeptide(L)'
;FARVWRSRGKRPEDISPHERDWWNLYVRLTEMHVPELLALVIYEWKDQPWEFYRDVARHLWDEARHAMLGEVAFEARGANMFEVPHEIAFAELPNTQFDPRDRYMLLWGAEQGAMKGPTGKRRQHEIATAATDPLSITFHDFDWADEVLHVHIARRWLKPLFGSRGEMNQKAAALWQTYEQLMKEDCKLLGRDVWWDEFYEKVRNLDGHR
;
A
#
# COMPACT_ATOMS: atom_id res chain seq x y z
N PHE A 1 10.97 8.13 -18.11
CA PHE A 1 10.12 7.03 -17.64
C PHE A 1 10.89 5.90 -16.97
N ALA A 2 11.82 5.18 -17.61
CA ALA A 2 12.50 4.01 -16.98
C ALA A 2 13.22 4.30 -15.65
N ARG A 3 13.79 5.50 -15.46
CA ARG A 3 14.43 5.92 -14.19
C ARG A 3 13.45 6.03 -13.01
N VAL A 4 12.18 6.29 -13.30
CA VAL A 4 11.11 6.55 -12.32
C VAL A 4 10.51 5.23 -11.82
N TRP A 5 10.54 4.18 -12.66
CA TRP A 5 9.92 2.87 -12.43
C TRP A 5 10.82 1.84 -11.72
N ARG A 6 12.14 2.03 -11.73
CA ARG A 6 13.09 1.07 -11.13
C ARG A 6 13.38 1.34 -9.65
N SER A 7 12.71 2.31 -9.08
CA SER A 7 12.97 2.84 -7.75
C SER A 7 12.55 1.83 -6.67
N ARG A 8 13.31 1.75 -5.57
CA ARG A 8 12.93 1.03 -4.35
C ARG A 8 12.96 2.04 -3.21
N GLY A 9 11.86 2.77 -3.08
CA GLY A 9 11.71 3.74 -1.99
C GLY A 9 11.77 2.99 -0.68
N LYS A 10 12.71 3.34 0.18
CA LYS A 10 12.70 2.86 1.56
C LYS A 10 11.88 3.82 2.38
N ARG A 11 11.11 3.27 3.31
CA ARG A 11 10.41 4.09 4.30
C ARG A 11 11.45 4.94 5.04
N PRO A 12 11.33 6.27 5.01
CA PRO A 12 12.21 7.14 5.78
C PRO A 12 11.96 6.94 7.28
N GLU A 13 13.03 6.97 8.07
CA GLU A 13 13.03 6.83 9.53
C GLU A 13 13.36 8.18 10.18
N ASP A 14 12.82 8.45 11.38
CA ASP A 14 13.15 9.65 12.17
C ASP A 14 12.92 11.02 11.48
N ILE A 15 11.87 11.11 10.66
CA ILE A 15 11.50 12.32 9.91
C ILE A 15 10.43 13.18 10.58
N SER A 16 10.30 14.43 10.11
CA SER A 16 9.29 15.39 10.57
C SER A 16 7.85 14.93 10.27
N PRO A 17 6.83 15.42 11.01
CA PRO A 17 5.43 15.13 10.70
C PRO A 17 5.03 15.52 9.26
N HIS A 18 5.53 16.65 8.76
CA HIS A 18 5.28 17.11 7.39
C HIS A 18 5.85 16.12 6.35
N GLU A 19 7.11 15.71 6.51
CA GLU A 19 7.70 14.71 5.62
C GLU A 19 6.98 13.36 5.72
N ARG A 20 6.53 13.00 6.93
CA ARG A 20 5.81 11.75 7.15
C ARG A 20 4.45 11.78 6.47
N ASP A 21 3.79 12.93 6.43
CA ASP A 21 2.55 13.13 5.70
C ASP A 21 2.75 12.94 4.18
N TRP A 22 3.78 13.59 3.61
CA TRP A 22 4.21 13.35 2.22
C TRP A 22 4.49 11.87 1.94
N TRP A 23 5.19 11.18 2.84
CA TRP A 23 5.42 9.74 2.71
C TRP A 23 4.11 8.95 2.71
N ASN A 24 3.20 9.23 3.64
CA ASN A 24 1.94 8.48 3.70
C ASN A 24 1.07 8.68 2.45
N LEU A 25 1.05 9.89 1.90
CA LEU A 25 0.39 10.20 0.62
C LEU A 25 1.08 9.52 -0.56
N TYR A 26 2.42 9.45 -0.54
CA TYR A 26 3.17 8.67 -1.52
C TYR A 26 2.80 7.19 -1.44
N VAL A 27 2.69 6.62 -0.24
CA VAL A 27 2.23 5.23 -0.08
C VAL A 27 0.81 5.07 -0.63
N ARG A 28 -0.09 6.06 -0.53
CA ARG A 28 -1.41 5.99 -1.21
C ARG A 28 -1.23 5.89 -2.72
N LEU A 29 -0.45 6.79 -3.32
CA LEU A 29 -0.18 6.80 -4.75
C LEU A 29 0.34 5.44 -5.26
N THR A 30 1.22 4.77 -4.50
CA THR A 30 1.76 3.48 -4.91
C THR A 30 0.76 2.34 -4.81
N GLU A 31 -0.36 2.47 -4.11
CA GLU A 31 -1.35 1.40 -3.97
C GLU A 31 -1.98 0.95 -5.27
N MET A 32 -1.69 1.59 -6.40
CA MET A 32 -1.95 1.03 -7.73
C MET A 32 -1.46 -0.42 -7.90
N HIS A 33 -0.45 -0.85 -7.13
CA HIS A 33 -0.03 -2.25 -7.09
C HIS A 33 -1.08 -3.21 -6.49
N VAL A 34 -1.96 -2.76 -5.60
CA VAL A 34 -2.94 -3.61 -4.91
C VAL A 34 -4.09 -3.99 -5.85
N PRO A 35 -4.67 -3.08 -6.67
CA PRO A 35 -5.63 -3.45 -7.71
C PRO A 35 -5.08 -4.47 -8.69
N GLU A 36 -3.80 -4.36 -9.09
CA GLU A 36 -3.15 -5.36 -9.95
C GLU A 36 -3.11 -6.73 -9.28
N LEU A 37 -2.69 -6.78 -8.01
CA LEU A 37 -2.69 -8.00 -7.20
C LEU A 37 -4.10 -8.60 -7.09
N LEU A 38 -5.10 -7.79 -6.75
CA LEU A 38 -6.49 -8.24 -6.57
C LEU A 38 -7.12 -8.68 -7.89
N ALA A 39 -6.80 -8.04 -9.01
CA ALA A 39 -7.24 -8.46 -10.34
C ALA A 39 -6.71 -9.86 -10.67
N LEU A 40 -5.44 -10.13 -10.37
CA LEU A 40 -4.85 -11.46 -10.55
C LEU A 40 -5.44 -12.48 -9.57
N VAL A 41 -5.75 -12.11 -8.33
CA VAL A 41 -6.49 -12.98 -7.40
C VAL A 41 -7.85 -13.37 -7.98
N ILE A 42 -8.62 -12.41 -8.52
CA ILE A 42 -9.90 -12.67 -9.18
C ILE A 42 -9.74 -13.63 -10.37
N TYR A 43 -8.71 -13.43 -11.19
CA TYR A 43 -8.48 -14.21 -12.39
C TYR A 43 -7.99 -15.64 -12.09
N GLU A 44 -7.08 -15.79 -11.13
CA GLU A 44 -6.34 -17.04 -10.88
C GLU A 44 -6.96 -17.89 -9.78
N TRP A 45 -7.61 -17.28 -8.77
CA TRP A 45 -8.33 -18.03 -7.74
C TRP A 45 -9.74 -18.40 -8.24
N LYS A 46 -9.78 -19.47 -9.03
CA LYS A 46 -10.99 -19.98 -9.67
C LYS A 46 -11.93 -20.73 -8.72
N ASP A 47 -13.11 -21.05 -9.24
CA ASP A 47 -14.13 -21.89 -8.61
C ASP A 47 -14.63 -21.36 -7.25
N GLN A 48 -14.65 -20.03 -7.11
CA GLN A 48 -15.23 -19.37 -5.95
C GLN A 48 -16.70 -19.00 -6.21
N PRO A 49 -17.53 -18.86 -5.16
CA PRO A 49 -18.90 -18.36 -5.34
C PRO A 49 -18.88 -16.90 -5.83
N TRP A 50 -19.97 -16.44 -6.46
CA TRP A 50 -20.07 -15.08 -7.00
C TRP A 50 -19.77 -13.99 -5.97
N GLU A 51 -20.18 -14.20 -4.73
CA GLU A 51 -19.94 -13.27 -3.62
C GLU A 51 -18.44 -13.04 -3.38
N PHE A 52 -17.58 -14.02 -3.63
CA PHE A 52 -16.13 -13.84 -3.55
C PHE A 52 -15.69 -12.80 -4.56
N TYR A 53 -16.05 -12.98 -5.83
CA TYR A 53 -15.65 -12.06 -6.89
C TYR A 53 -16.21 -10.66 -6.67
N ARG A 54 -17.46 -10.54 -6.22
CA ARG A 54 -18.05 -9.24 -5.88
C ARG A 54 -17.30 -8.56 -4.73
N ASP A 55 -17.03 -9.29 -3.64
CA ASP A 55 -16.39 -8.71 -2.47
C ASP A 55 -14.92 -8.33 -2.78
N VAL A 56 -14.17 -9.17 -3.50
CA VAL A 56 -12.78 -8.87 -3.92
C VAL A 56 -12.73 -7.74 -4.96
N ALA A 57 -13.71 -7.66 -5.87
CA ALA A 57 -13.82 -6.53 -6.80
C ALA A 57 -14.13 -5.20 -6.07
N ARG A 58 -14.89 -5.25 -4.97
CA ARG A 58 -15.10 -4.07 -4.12
C ARG A 58 -13.80 -3.60 -3.50
N HIS A 59 -13.05 -4.52 -2.90
CA HIS A 59 -11.72 -4.27 -2.35
C HIS A 59 -10.80 -3.67 -3.43
N LEU A 60 -10.75 -4.25 -4.63
CA LEU A 60 -9.96 -3.75 -5.75
C LEU A 60 -10.29 -2.29 -6.10
N TRP A 61 -11.58 -1.97 -6.20
CA TRP A 61 -12.01 -0.61 -6.52
C TRP A 61 -11.58 0.40 -5.46
N ASP A 62 -11.62 0.01 -4.19
CA ASP A 62 -11.22 0.88 -3.09
C ASP A 62 -9.73 1.17 -3.10
N GLU A 63 -8.90 0.19 -3.37
CA GLU A 63 -7.45 0.40 -3.51
C GLU A 63 -7.10 1.24 -4.76
N ALA A 64 -7.87 1.11 -5.85
CA ALA A 64 -7.71 1.98 -7.01
C ALA A 64 -8.07 3.44 -6.67
N ARG A 65 -9.09 3.64 -5.84
CA ARG A 65 -9.44 4.96 -5.32
C ARG A 65 -8.36 5.48 -4.37
N HIS A 66 -7.76 4.64 -3.52
CA HIS A 66 -6.67 5.06 -2.65
C HIS A 66 -5.46 5.56 -3.46
N ALA A 67 -5.10 4.86 -4.55
CA ALA A 67 -4.08 5.33 -5.49
C ALA A 67 -4.40 6.73 -6.04
N MET A 68 -5.65 6.96 -6.43
CA MET A 68 -6.13 8.26 -6.88
C MET A 68 -6.08 9.33 -5.78
N LEU A 69 -6.34 8.99 -4.50
CA LEU A 69 -6.17 9.94 -3.39
C LEU A 69 -4.71 10.43 -3.32
N GLY A 70 -3.74 9.53 -3.48
CA GLY A 70 -2.32 9.88 -3.56
C GLY A 70 -2.01 10.81 -4.74
N GLU A 71 -2.49 10.46 -5.94
CA GLU A 71 -2.33 11.29 -7.14
C GLU A 71 -2.89 12.70 -6.95
N VAL A 72 -4.15 12.81 -6.51
CA VAL A 72 -4.80 14.10 -6.24
C VAL A 72 -4.02 14.91 -5.20
N ALA A 73 -3.48 14.26 -4.17
CA ALA A 73 -2.66 14.94 -3.18
C ALA A 73 -1.40 15.56 -3.79
N PHE A 74 -0.68 14.82 -4.64
CA PHE A 74 0.53 15.34 -5.28
C PHE A 74 0.20 16.45 -6.29
N GLU A 75 -0.82 16.25 -7.12
CA GLU A 75 -1.27 17.26 -8.09
C GLU A 75 -1.77 18.55 -7.41
N ALA A 76 -2.56 18.44 -6.34
CA ALA A 76 -3.07 19.59 -5.59
C ALA A 76 -1.95 20.44 -4.99
N ARG A 77 -0.81 19.84 -4.68
CA ARG A 77 0.39 20.54 -4.19
C ARG A 77 1.24 21.12 -5.33
N GLY A 78 0.95 20.79 -6.58
CA GLY A 78 1.69 21.26 -7.76
C GLY A 78 2.87 20.38 -8.13
N ALA A 79 2.90 19.11 -7.68
CA ALA A 79 3.94 18.18 -8.07
C ALA A 79 3.81 17.79 -9.55
N ASN A 80 4.94 17.66 -10.24
CA ASN A 80 4.98 17.10 -11.58
C ASN A 80 4.89 15.57 -11.50
N MET A 81 3.73 15.00 -11.84
CA MET A 81 3.50 13.56 -11.78
C MET A 81 4.48 12.73 -12.63
N PHE A 82 5.10 13.32 -13.66
CA PHE A 82 6.13 12.64 -14.47
C PHE A 82 7.49 12.51 -13.75
N GLU A 83 7.66 13.17 -12.61
CA GLU A 83 8.87 13.14 -11.80
C GLU A 83 8.70 12.36 -10.50
N VAL A 84 7.47 11.98 -10.13
CA VAL A 84 7.19 11.19 -8.92
C VAL A 84 7.64 9.74 -9.14
N PRO A 85 8.68 9.26 -8.42
CA PRO A 85 9.14 7.87 -8.50
C PRO A 85 8.03 6.92 -8.11
N HIS A 86 7.96 5.76 -8.77
CA HIS A 86 7.04 4.70 -8.40
C HIS A 86 7.86 3.46 -8.07
N GLU A 87 7.62 2.89 -6.89
CA GLU A 87 8.13 1.58 -6.55
C GLU A 87 7.16 0.51 -7.05
N ILE A 88 7.71 -0.57 -7.61
CA ILE A 88 6.94 -1.60 -8.32
C ILE A 88 7.09 -2.97 -7.63
N ALA A 89 7.79 -3.01 -6.50
CA ALA A 89 8.22 -4.26 -5.90
C ALA A 89 7.04 -5.04 -5.33
N PHE A 90 6.08 -4.34 -4.72
CA PHE A 90 4.86 -4.96 -4.22
C PHE A 90 3.90 -5.36 -5.36
N ALA A 91 4.00 -4.77 -6.56
CA ALA A 91 3.31 -5.28 -7.74
C ALA A 91 4.00 -6.55 -8.27
N GLU A 92 5.32 -6.50 -8.43
CA GLU A 92 6.10 -7.55 -9.10
C GLU A 92 6.28 -8.81 -8.25
N LEU A 93 6.76 -8.66 -7.01
CA LEU A 93 7.22 -9.79 -6.21
C LEU A 93 6.05 -10.69 -5.76
N PRO A 94 4.97 -10.19 -5.15
CA PRO A 94 3.85 -11.06 -4.79
C PRO A 94 3.25 -11.77 -6.01
N ASN A 95 3.07 -11.05 -7.12
CA ASN A 95 2.45 -11.58 -8.33
C ASN A 95 3.31 -12.63 -9.05
N THR A 96 4.62 -12.62 -8.87
CA THR A 96 5.52 -13.60 -9.51
C THR A 96 5.99 -14.71 -8.57
N GLN A 97 5.99 -14.48 -7.25
CA GLN A 97 6.60 -15.39 -6.27
C GLN A 97 5.58 -16.19 -5.44
N PHE A 98 4.32 -15.74 -5.37
CA PHE A 98 3.31 -16.40 -4.55
C PHE A 98 2.13 -16.92 -5.38
N ASP A 99 1.49 -17.97 -4.88
CA ASP A 99 0.21 -18.44 -5.41
C ASP A 99 -0.91 -17.42 -5.11
N PRO A 100 -2.02 -17.43 -5.87
CA PRO A 100 -3.10 -16.43 -5.74
C PRO A 100 -3.64 -16.29 -4.31
N ARG A 101 -3.81 -17.42 -3.62
CA ARG A 101 -4.29 -17.47 -2.23
C ARG A 101 -3.29 -16.84 -1.26
N ASP A 102 -2.01 -17.11 -1.48
CA ASP A 102 -0.93 -16.60 -0.65
C ASP A 102 -0.70 -15.10 -0.88
N ARG A 103 -0.91 -14.59 -2.10
CA ARG A 103 -0.94 -13.14 -2.38
C ARG A 103 -2.04 -12.44 -1.58
N TYR A 104 -3.26 -12.99 -1.60
CA TYR A 104 -4.36 -12.39 -0.85
C TYR A 104 -4.15 -12.49 0.67
N MET A 105 -3.52 -13.57 1.14
CA MET A 105 -3.11 -13.71 2.54
C MET A 105 -2.03 -12.70 2.95
N LEU A 106 -1.05 -12.45 2.09
CA LEU A 106 -0.01 -11.44 2.32
C LEU A 106 -0.65 -10.06 2.48
N LEU A 107 -1.55 -9.69 1.55
CA LEU A 107 -2.29 -8.42 1.59
C LEU A 107 -3.10 -8.29 2.89
N TRP A 108 -3.90 -9.31 3.23
CA TRP A 108 -4.66 -9.32 4.49
C TRP A 108 -3.76 -9.12 5.72
N GLY A 109 -2.57 -9.73 5.73
CA GLY A 109 -1.60 -9.55 6.81
C GLY A 109 -1.11 -8.09 6.93
N ALA A 110 -0.94 -7.40 5.81
CA ALA A 110 -0.59 -5.98 5.74
C ALA A 110 -1.69 -5.13 6.38
N GLU A 111 -2.92 -5.27 5.88
CA GLU A 111 -4.08 -4.47 6.26
C GLU A 111 -4.44 -4.70 7.73
N GLN A 112 -4.42 -5.96 8.16
CA GLN A 112 -4.63 -6.31 9.56
C GLN A 112 -3.55 -5.70 10.47
N GLY A 113 -2.31 -5.62 10.00
CA GLY A 113 -1.21 -4.92 10.67
C GLY A 113 -1.40 -3.41 10.71
N ALA A 114 -1.95 -2.82 9.66
CA ALA A 114 -2.26 -1.40 9.54
C ALA A 114 -3.40 -0.95 10.48
N MET A 115 -4.14 -1.89 11.09
CA MET A 115 -5.11 -1.57 12.15
C MET A 115 -4.49 -1.37 13.54
N LYS A 116 -3.17 -1.60 13.70
CA LYS A 116 -2.50 -1.41 15.00
C LYS A 116 -2.33 0.09 15.30
N GLY A 117 -2.83 0.52 16.47
CA GLY A 117 -2.82 1.93 16.88
C GLY A 117 -1.49 2.70 16.78
N PRO A 118 -0.32 2.13 17.18
CA PRO A 118 0.94 2.88 17.22
C PRO A 118 1.56 3.23 15.85
N THR A 119 1.26 2.45 14.80
CA THR A 119 1.96 2.53 13.50
C THR A 119 1.03 2.48 12.30
N GLY A 120 -0.28 2.29 12.54
CA GLY A 120 -1.29 2.04 11.52
C GLY A 120 -2.04 3.28 11.04
N LYS A 121 -3.20 3.07 10.40
CA LYS A 121 -4.03 4.11 9.77
C LYS A 121 -4.41 5.25 10.72
N ARG A 122 -4.75 4.92 11.97
CA ARG A 122 -4.99 5.93 13.03
C ARG A 122 -3.80 6.88 13.19
N ARG A 123 -2.57 6.36 13.21
CA ARG A 123 -1.37 7.19 13.37
C ARG A 123 -1.14 8.07 12.14
N GLN A 124 -1.46 7.60 10.94
CA GLN A 124 -1.38 8.41 9.71
C GLN A 124 -2.34 9.60 9.76
N HIS A 125 -3.60 9.37 10.20
CA HIS A 125 -4.55 10.45 10.44
C HIS A 125 -4.08 11.44 11.52
N GLU A 126 -3.51 10.95 12.63
CA GLU A 126 -2.91 11.80 13.67
C GLU A 126 -1.73 12.64 13.14
N ILE A 127 -0.91 12.08 12.24
CA ILE A 127 0.19 12.79 11.58
C ILE A 127 -0.34 13.89 10.67
N ALA A 128 -1.34 13.59 9.82
CA ALA A 128 -1.97 14.58 8.95
C ALA A 128 -2.60 15.73 9.75
N THR A 129 -3.22 15.40 10.88
CA THR A 129 -3.76 16.39 11.83
C THR A 129 -2.65 17.28 12.38
N ALA A 130 -1.53 16.69 12.81
CA ALA A 130 -0.38 17.45 13.32
C ALA A 130 0.33 18.28 12.23
N ALA A 131 0.29 17.84 10.97
CA ALA A 131 0.75 18.58 9.81
C ALA A 131 -0.21 19.69 9.36
N THR A 132 -1.40 19.79 9.97
CA THR A 132 -2.46 20.75 9.62
C THR A 132 -2.90 20.68 8.16
N ASP A 133 -2.89 19.47 7.59
CA ASP A 133 -3.20 19.24 6.18
C ASP A 133 -4.64 18.72 5.99
N PRO A 134 -5.61 19.58 5.62
CA PRO A 134 -7.02 19.20 5.56
C PRO A 134 -7.31 18.13 4.49
N LEU A 135 -6.54 18.12 3.40
CA LEU A 135 -6.71 17.15 2.33
C LEU A 135 -6.21 15.77 2.80
N SER A 136 -5.02 15.73 3.41
CA SER A 136 -4.44 14.50 3.96
C SER A 136 -5.30 13.91 5.08
N ILE A 137 -5.84 14.76 5.98
CA ILE A 137 -6.78 14.33 7.03
C ILE A 137 -7.97 13.60 6.42
N THR A 138 -8.60 14.21 5.41
CA THR A 138 -9.76 13.63 4.72
C THR A 138 -9.39 12.30 4.05
N PHE A 139 -8.26 12.26 3.34
CA PHE A 139 -7.83 11.05 2.63
C PHE A 139 -7.54 9.89 3.58
N HIS A 140 -6.85 10.15 4.70
CA HIS A 140 -6.57 9.12 5.69
C HIS A 140 -7.82 8.65 6.45
N ASP A 141 -8.84 9.49 6.61
CA ASP A 141 -10.11 9.06 7.21
C ASP A 141 -10.87 8.10 6.28
N PHE A 142 -10.98 8.43 4.99
CA PHE A 142 -11.58 7.53 3.99
C PHE A 142 -10.83 6.20 3.89
N ASP A 143 -9.52 6.27 3.67
CA ASP A 143 -8.63 5.11 3.60
C ASP A 143 -8.75 4.21 4.84
N TRP A 144 -8.79 4.80 6.04
CA TRP A 144 -8.98 4.02 7.26
C TRP A 144 -10.34 3.31 7.30
N ALA A 145 -11.42 3.97 6.90
CA ALA A 145 -12.75 3.37 6.88
C ALA A 145 -12.82 2.17 5.91
N ASP A 146 -12.21 2.29 4.73
CA ASP A 146 -12.17 1.24 3.72
C ASP A 146 -11.33 0.04 4.19
N GLU A 147 -10.19 0.29 4.80
CA GLU A 147 -9.27 -0.75 5.28
C GLU A 147 -9.87 -1.61 6.40
N VAL A 148 -10.78 -1.03 7.20
CA VAL A 148 -11.60 -1.83 8.12
C VAL A 148 -12.43 -2.83 7.34
N LEU A 149 -13.11 -2.42 6.27
CA LEU A 149 -13.90 -3.31 5.42
C LEU A 149 -13.02 -4.37 4.73
N HIS A 150 -11.85 -3.99 4.22
CA HIS A 150 -10.92 -4.89 3.51
C HIS A 150 -10.49 -6.08 4.37
N VAL A 151 -10.10 -5.81 5.62
CA VAL A 151 -9.76 -6.86 6.60
C VAL A 151 -10.92 -7.83 6.82
N HIS A 152 -12.17 -7.35 6.81
CA HIS A 152 -13.34 -8.22 6.97
C HIS A 152 -13.62 -9.05 5.72
N ILE A 153 -13.51 -8.44 4.53
CA ILE A 153 -13.66 -9.14 3.25
C ILE A 153 -12.63 -10.26 3.15
N ALA A 154 -11.34 -9.94 3.30
CA ALA A 154 -10.28 -10.93 3.16
C ALA A 154 -10.41 -12.04 4.22
N ARG A 155 -10.73 -11.70 5.46
CA ARG A 155 -10.96 -12.68 6.52
C ARG A 155 -12.13 -13.62 6.21
N ARG A 156 -13.21 -13.13 5.60
CA ARG A 156 -14.37 -13.98 5.22
C ARG A 156 -13.94 -15.13 4.31
N TRP A 157 -13.06 -14.86 3.35
CA TRP A 157 -12.67 -15.81 2.31
C TRP A 157 -11.45 -16.65 2.68
N LEU A 158 -10.53 -16.10 3.48
CA LEU A 158 -9.33 -16.80 3.91
C LEU A 158 -9.57 -17.69 5.14
N LYS A 159 -10.38 -17.25 6.12
CA LYS A 159 -10.58 -17.99 7.39
C LYS A 159 -11.01 -19.46 7.19
N PRO A 160 -11.91 -19.82 6.26
CA PRO A 160 -12.31 -21.22 6.06
C PRO A 160 -11.19 -22.14 5.59
N LEU A 161 -10.08 -21.60 5.09
CA LEU A 161 -8.94 -22.37 4.60
C LEU A 161 -8.02 -22.87 5.72
N PHE A 162 -8.24 -22.45 6.96
CA PHE A 162 -7.39 -22.75 8.10
C PHE A 162 -8.20 -23.40 9.23
N GLY A 163 -7.56 -24.30 9.98
CA GLY A 163 -8.17 -24.92 11.15
C GLY A 163 -8.30 -23.96 12.33
N SER A 164 -7.53 -22.87 12.35
CA SER A 164 -7.60 -21.86 13.41
C SER A 164 -7.14 -20.47 12.96
N ARG A 165 -7.48 -19.44 13.76
CA ARG A 165 -6.94 -18.09 13.57
C ARG A 165 -5.43 -18.02 13.81
N GLY A 166 -4.91 -18.86 14.72
CA GLY A 166 -3.47 -18.93 14.99
C GLY A 166 -2.69 -19.40 13.77
N GLU A 167 -3.18 -20.44 13.10
CA GLU A 167 -2.61 -20.97 11.86
C GLU A 167 -2.64 -19.94 10.72
N MET A 168 -3.78 -19.26 10.54
CA MET A 168 -3.92 -18.18 9.56
C MET A 168 -2.92 -17.04 9.81
N ASN A 169 -2.76 -16.60 11.06
CA ASN A 169 -1.79 -15.57 11.44
C ASN A 169 -0.34 -16.03 11.19
N GLN A 170 -0.02 -17.30 11.48
CA GLN A 170 1.30 -17.87 11.25
C GLN A 170 1.64 -17.92 9.76
N LYS A 171 0.67 -18.34 8.92
CA LYS A 171 0.84 -18.33 7.46
C LYS A 171 1.07 -16.92 6.92
N ALA A 172 0.28 -15.93 7.37
CA ALA A 172 0.48 -14.54 6.99
C ALA A 172 1.87 -14.02 7.40
N ALA A 173 2.31 -14.30 8.63
CA ALA A 173 3.63 -13.91 9.11
C ALA A 173 4.78 -14.56 8.31
N ALA A 174 4.66 -15.84 7.95
CA ALA A 174 5.65 -16.54 7.13
C ALA A 174 5.75 -15.97 5.70
N LEU A 175 4.61 -15.60 5.10
CA LEU A 175 4.57 -14.93 3.81
C LEU A 175 5.25 -13.56 3.87
N TRP A 176 4.98 -12.78 4.92
CA TRP A 176 5.66 -11.51 5.16
C TRP A 176 7.18 -11.66 5.30
N GLN A 177 7.65 -12.65 6.06
CA GLN A 177 9.08 -12.94 6.17
C GLN A 177 9.72 -13.29 4.82
N THR A 178 9.00 -14.04 3.98
CA THR A 178 9.49 -14.39 2.63
C THR A 178 9.51 -13.16 1.73
N TYR A 179 8.46 -12.34 1.74
CA TYR A 179 8.41 -11.07 1.01
C TYR A 179 9.55 -10.13 1.43
N GLU A 180 9.80 -9.97 2.73
CA GLU A 180 10.91 -9.17 3.24
C GLU A 180 12.27 -9.67 2.75
N GLN A 181 12.47 -11.00 2.68
CA GLN A 181 13.70 -11.56 2.15
C GLN A 181 13.85 -11.30 0.65
N LEU A 182 12.78 -11.44 -0.14
CA LEU A 182 12.77 -11.10 -1.56
C LEU A 182 13.09 -9.63 -1.79
N MET A 183 12.48 -8.74 -0.99
CA MET A 183 12.77 -7.30 -1.02
C MET A 183 14.23 -6.99 -0.69
N LYS A 184 14.81 -7.66 0.32
CA LYS A 184 16.22 -7.50 0.69
C LYS A 184 17.15 -7.92 -0.46
N GLU A 185 16.86 -9.00 -1.16
CA GLU A 185 17.64 -9.42 -2.32
C GLU A 185 17.45 -8.49 -3.52
N ASP A 186 16.22 -8.06 -3.81
CA ASP A 186 15.96 -7.11 -4.90
C ASP A 186 16.70 -5.78 -4.66
N CYS A 187 16.71 -5.27 -3.43
CA CYS A 187 17.43 -4.03 -3.08
C CYS A 187 18.96 -4.11 -3.29
N LYS A 188 19.55 -5.30 -3.48
CA LYS A 188 20.98 -5.45 -3.81
C LYS A 188 21.27 -5.29 -5.31
N LEU A 189 20.23 -5.28 -6.16
CA LEU A 189 20.39 -5.14 -7.60
C LEU A 189 20.83 -3.72 -7.99
N LEU A 190 21.57 -3.61 -9.09
CA LEU A 190 22.07 -2.32 -9.58
C LEU A 190 20.91 -1.39 -9.98
N GLY A 191 20.98 -0.13 -9.56
CA GLY A 191 19.96 0.90 -9.87
C GLY A 191 18.72 0.86 -8.97
N ARG A 192 18.82 0.22 -7.80
CA ARG A 192 17.80 0.25 -6.72
C ARG A 192 18.13 1.30 -5.66
N ASP A 193 18.56 2.48 -6.08
CA ASP A 193 19.01 3.54 -5.19
C ASP A 193 17.85 4.10 -4.35
N VAL A 194 18.18 4.52 -3.12
CA VAL A 194 17.24 5.23 -2.25
C VAL A 194 17.06 6.65 -2.79
N TRP A 195 15.84 6.99 -3.17
CA TRP A 195 15.52 8.24 -3.86
C TRP A 195 14.64 9.17 -3.04
N TRP A 196 14.06 8.68 -1.93
CA TRP A 196 13.03 9.40 -1.19
C TRP A 196 13.53 10.77 -0.75
N ASP A 197 14.69 10.82 -0.09
CA ASP A 197 15.24 12.06 0.45
C ASP A 197 15.49 13.10 -0.65
N GLU A 198 16.08 12.68 -1.78
CA GLU A 198 16.31 13.55 -2.94
C GLU A 198 15.02 14.05 -3.60
N PHE A 199 13.99 13.20 -3.62
CA PHE A 199 12.68 13.57 -4.15
C PHE A 199 11.94 14.51 -3.20
N TYR A 200 11.95 14.20 -1.91
CA TYR A 200 11.32 15.02 -0.88
C TYR A 200 11.90 16.43 -0.85
N GLU A 201 13.23 16.59 -0.98
CA GLU A 201 13.85 17.92 -1.08
C GLU A 201 13.32 18.76 -2.27
N LYS A 202 12.83 18.12 -3.34
CA LYS A 202 12.23 18.83 -4.49
C LYS A 202 10.77 19.21 -4.25
N VAL A 203 10.03 18.42 -3.45
CA VAL A 203 8.57 18.60 -3.27
C VAL A 203 8.20 19.23 -1.92
N ARG A 204 9.09 19.26 -0.93
CA ARG A 204 8.82 19.71 0.45
C ARG A 204 8.33 21.16 0.61
N ASN A 205 8.50 22.00 -0.43
CA ASN A 205 8.07 23.40 -0.42
C ASN A 205 6.90 23.65 -1.41
N LEU A 206 6.30 22.58 -1.92
CA LEU A 206 5.13 22.65 -2.78
C LEU A 206 3.87 22.81 -1.92
N ASP A 207 3.23 23.98 -2.01
CA ASP A 207 2.04 24.32 -1.20
C ASP A 207 0.75 24.44 -2.03
N GLY A 208 0.77 23.97 -3.28
CA GLY A 208 -0.33 24.14 -4.22
C GLY A 208 -0.58 25.61 -4.59
N HIS A 209 -1.34 25.84 -5.65
CA HIS A 209 -1.88 27.17 -5.92
C HIS A 209 -3.03 27.42 -4.92
N ARG A 210 -2.80 28.25 -3.91
CA ARG A 210 -3.89 28.86 -3.12
C ARG A 210 -4.79 29.72 -4.02
#